data_AF-A0A2P8KJ11-F1
#
_entry.id   AF-A0A2P8KJ11-F1
#
_cell.length_a   1.000
_cell.length_b   1.000
_cell.length_c   1.000
_cell.angle_alpha   90.00
_cell.angle_beta   90.00
_cell.angle_gamma   90.00
#
_symmetry.space_group_name_H-M   'P 1'
#
loop_
_entity.id
_entity.type
_entity.pdbx_description
1 polymer ?
#
loop_
_entity_poly.entity_id
_entity_poly.type
_entity_poly.pdbx_seq_one_letter_code
_entity_poly.pdbx_strand_id
1 'polypeptide(L)'
;MWQMVKAGREGFGLSGTVLAAFVRRFIEEMVAGGAEPIVGDMSAPFGWSRTTKYGIRPLDIAISLVDEWTRSGVDPDVDGVWFAFPSAF
;
A
#
# COMPACT_ATOMS: atom_id res chain seq x y z
N MET A 1 -3.34 2.25 -1.10
CA MET A 1 -3.65 0.82 -1.30
C MET A 1 -5.04 0.61 -1.92
N TRP A 2 -6.01 1.50 -1.65
CA TRP A 2 -7.32 1.57 -2.33
C TRP A 2 -7.26 1.15 -3.79
N GLN A 3 -6.54 1.91 -4.63
CA GLN A 3 -6.61 1.72 -6.08
C GLN A 3 -6.09 0.36 -6.53
N MET A 4 -5.17 -0.25 -5.77
CA MET A 4 -4.64 -1.58 -6.05
C MET A 4 -5.70 -2.66 -5.78
N VAL A 5 -6.41 -2.56 -4.66
CA VAL A 5 -7.51 -3.47 -4.32
C VAL A 5 -8.63 -3.35 -5.35
N LYS A 6 -9.00 -2.11 -5.72
CA LYS A 6 -10.00 -1.83 -6.74
C LYS A 6 -9.59 -2.40 -8.10
N ALA A 7 -8.36 -2.16 -8.55
CA ALA A 7 -7.87 -2.69 -9.82
C ALA A 7 -7.86 -4.22 -9.85
N GLY A 8 -7.42 -4.87 -8.76
CA GLY A 8 -7.45 -6.33 -8.63
C GLY A 8 -8.86 -6.90 -8.69
N ARG A 9 -9.79 -6.30 -7.95
CA ARG A 9 -11.17 -6.81 -7.84
C ARG A 9 -12.01 -6.51 -9.07
N GLU A 10 -12.08 -5.25 -9.47
CA GLU A 10 -12.95 -4.78 -10.56
C GLU A 10 -12.31 -4.97 -11.93
N GLY A 11 -10.98 -4.80 -12.04
CA GLY A 11 -10.27 -4.93 -13.30
C GLY A 11 -9.99 -6.37 -13.69
N PHE A 12 -9.62 -7.21 -12.71
CA PHE A 12 -9.20 -8.60 -12.96
C PHE A 12 -10.14 -9.65 -12.36
N GLY A 13 -11.21 -9.26 -11.65
CA GLY A 13 -12.14 -10.20 -11.04
C GLY A 13 -11.55 -11.01 -9.88
N LEU A 14 -10.44 -10.57 -9.29
CA LEU A 14 -9.74 -11.31 -8.25
C LEU A 14 -10.48 -11.19 -6.91
N SER A 15 -10.44 -12.27 -6.12
CA SER A 15 -11.02 -12.31 -4.78
C SER A 15 -10.19 -13.15 -3.80
N GLY A 16 -10.49 -13.02 -2.51
CA GLY A 16 -9.87 -13.80 -1.45
C GLY A 16 -8.34 -13.74 -1.45
N THR A 17 -7.72 -14.91 -1.29
CA THR A 17 -6.25 -15.05 -1.22
C THR A 17 -5.55 -14.64 -2.51
N VAL A 18 -6.20 -14.78 -3.66
CA VAL A 18 -5.64 -14.39 -4.96
C VAL A 18 -5.54 -12.87 -5.07
N LEU A 19 -6.58 -12.15 -4.63
CA LEU A 19 -6.55 -10.69 -4.56
C LEU A 19 -5.48 -10.20 -3.57
N ALA A 20 -5.37 -10.84 -2.40
CA ALA A 20 -4.32 -10.51 -1.43
C ALA A 20 -2.91 -10.73 -2.00
N ALA A 21 -2.69 -11.84 -2.72
CA ALA A 21 -1.42 -12.13 -3.37
C ALA A 21 -1.08 -11.11 -4.47
N PHE A 22 -2.07 -10.70 -5.27
CA PHE A 22 -1.93 -9.65 -6.27
C PHE A 22 -1.49 -8.32 -5.65
N VAL A 23 -2.20 -7.86 -4.61
CA VAL A 23 -1.88 -6.60 -3.92
C VAL A 23 -0.50 -6.67 -3.27
N ARG A 24 -0.16 -7.79 -2.62
CA ARG A 24 1.16 -8.02 -2.03
C ARG A 24 2.27 -7.87 -3.07
N ARG A 25 2.13 -8.54 -4.22
CA ARG A 25 3.15 -8.50 -5.28
C ARG A 25 3.29 -7.09 -5.85
N PHE A 26 2.19 -6.39 -6.03
CA PHE A 26 2.20 -5.01 -6.51
C PHE A 26 2.97 -4.09 -5.55
N ILE A 27 2.72 -4.20 -4.25
CA ILE A 27 3.43 -3.43 -3.20
C ILE A 27 4.92 -3.77 -3.19
N GLU A 28 5.25 -5.07 -3.20
CA GLU A 28 6.64 -5.54 -3.19
C GLU A 28 7.44 -4.93 -4.34
N GLU A 29 6.91 -4.99 -5.57
CA GLU A 29 7.59 -4.48 -6.77
C GLU A 29 7.74 -2.95 -6.76
N MET A 30 6.73 -2.20 -6.32
CA MET A 30 6.85 -0.74 -6.19
C MET A 30 7.93 -0.35 -5.20
N VAL A 31 7.95 -0.99 -4.02
CA VAL A 31 8.91 -0.65 -2.96
C VAL A 31 10.32 -1.11 -3.36
N ALA A 32 10.45 -2.25 -4.04
CA ALA A 32 11.71 -2.68 -4.64
C ALA A 32 12.20 -1.67 -5.70
N GLY A 33 11.29 -1.01 -6.42
CA GLY A 33 11.58 0.09 -7.34
C GLY A 33 11.92 1.43 -6.67
N GLY A 34 11.86 1.51 -5.33
CA GLY A 34 12.20 2.71 -4.56
C GLY A 34 11.00 3.58 -4.15
N ALA A 35 9.76 3.12 -4.35
CA ALA A 35 8.61 3.78 -3.76
C ALA A 35 8.57 3.58 -2.24
N GLU A 36 8.10 4.60 -1.51
CA GLU A 36 7.99 4.56 -0.05
C GLU A 36 6.52 4.67 0.36
N PRO A 37 6.09 3.93 1.41
CA PRO A 37 4.76 4.10 1.97
C PRO A 37 4.66 5.47 2.67
N ILE A 38 3.60 6.21 2.34
CA ILE A 38 3.29 7.53 2.90
C ILE A 38 1.86 7.54 3.47
N VAL A 39 1.62 8.44 4.42
CA VAL A 39 0.33 8.68 5.05
C VAL A 39 0.03 10.17 5.10
N GLY A 40 -1.25 10.53 5.20
CA GLY A 40 -1.66 11.91 5.36
C GLY A 40 -1.08 12.51 6.64
N ASP A 41 -0.42 13.66 6.51
CA ASP A 41 0.20 14.41 7.60
C ASP A 41 0.09 15.91 7.34
N MET A 42 -0.84 16.57 8.05
CA MET A 42 -1.09 18.00 7.93
C MET A 42 0.09 18.88 8.37
N SER A 43 1.07 18.32 9.08
CA SER A 43 2.28 19.04 9.49
C SER A 43 3.39 19.01 8.43
N ALA A 44 3.26 18.14 7.41
CA ALA A 44 4.22 18.03 6.33
C ALA A 44 3.97 19.07 5.21
N PRO A 45 5.02 19.53 4.51
CA PRO A 45 4.91 20.57 3.47
C PRO A 45 3.89 20.31 2.36
N PHE A 46 3.58 19.04 2.08
CA PHE A 46 2.63 18.62 1.05
C PHE A 46 1.47 17.79 1.59
N GLY A 47 1.27 17.78 2.91
CA GLY A 47 0.21 16.98 3.53
C GLY A 47 0.52 15.48 3.61
N TRP A 48 1.76 15.06 3.34
CA TRP A 48 2.18 13.65 3.31
C TRP A 48 3.50 13.45 4.04
N SER A 49 3.57 12.38 4.83
CA SER A 49 4.80 11.93 5.49
C SER A 49 5.07 10.47 5.23
N ARG A 50 6.36 10.14 5.08
CA ARG A 50 6.82 8.74 5.05
C ARG A 50 6.45 8.04 6.35
N THR A 51 5.98 6.81 6.25
CA THR A 51 5.76 5.93 7.41
C THR A 51 6.74 4.76 7.42
N THR A 52 7.29 4.46 8.59
CA THR A 52 8.15 3.28 8.83
C THR A 52 7.41 2.17 9.59
N LYS A 53 6.11 2.35 9.86
CA LYS A 53 5.26 1.41 10.62
C LYS A 53 5.29 -0.01 10.05
N TYR A 54 5.44 -0.15 8.75
CA TYR A 54 5.36 -1.43 8.03
C TYR A 54 6.72 -2.09 7.79
N GLY A 55 7.79 -1.55 8.37
CA GLY A 55 9.15 -2.05 8.20
C GLY A 55 9.94 -1.30 7.14
N ILE A 56 11.11 -1.85 6.80
CA ILE A 56 12.11 -1.21 5.93
C ILE A 56 12.44 -2.00 4.67
N ARG A 57 12.17 -3.32 4.66
CA ARG A 57 12.42 -4.17 3.48
C ARG A 57 11.13 -4.26 2.64
N PRO A 58 11.23 -4.30 1.29
CA PRO A 58 10.05 -4.38 0.41
C PRO A 58 9.07 -5.48 0.78
N LEU A 59 9.59 -6.69 1.05
CA LEU A 59 8.78 -7.84 1.42
C LEU A 59 8.07 -7.66 2.77
N ASP A 60 8.75 -7.10 3.78
CA ASP A 60 8.16 -6.87 5.10
C ASP A 60 7.02 -5.85 5.04
N ILE A 61 7.22 -4.79 4.25
CA ILE A 61 6.21 -3.74 4.01
C ILE A 61 4.98 -4.33 3.34
N ALA A 62 5.18 -5.12 2.29
CA ALA A 62 4.09 -5.76 1.55
C ALA A 62 3.30 -6.74 2.44
N ILE A 63 3.99 -7.59 3.21
CA ILE A 63 3.35 -8.53 4.14
C ILE A 63 2.56 -7.77 5.20
N SER A 64 3.19 -6.80 5.88
CA SER A 64 2.57 -6.08 7.00
C SER A 64 1.29 -5.34 6.59
N LEU A 65 1.31 -4.69 5.42
CA LEU A 65 0.15 -3.96 4.89
C LEU A 65 -1.00 -4.89 4.51
N VAL A 66 -0.70 -5.99 3.81
CA VAL A 66 -1.73 -6.94 3.38
C VAL A 66 -2.29 -7.71 4.58
N ASP A 67 -1.48 -8.05 5.55
CA ASP A 67 -1.92 -8.69 6.80
C ASP A 67 -2.84 -7.76 7.62
N GLU A 68 -2.49 -6.46 7.72
CA GLU A 68 -3.33 -5.48 8.39
C GLU A 68 -4.70 -5.36 7.70
N TRP A 69 -4.71 -5.23 6.38
CA TRP A 69 -5.95 -5.13 5.60
C TRP A 69 -6.81 -6.39 5.67
N THR A 70 -6.22 -7.56 5.44
CA THR A 70 -6.97 -8.81 5.45
C THR A 70 -7.51 -9.14 6.85
N ARG A 71 -6.80 -8.74 7.91
CA ARG A 71 -7.27 -8.87 9.30
C ARG A 71 -8.36 -7.88 9.65
N SER A 72 -8.32 -6.65 9.14
CA SER A 72 -9.38 -5.66 9.39
C SER A 72 -10.68 -6.04 8.69
N GLY A 73 -10.60 -6.71 7.53
CA GLY A 73 -11.76 -7.02 6.69
C GLY A 73 -12.39 -5.78 6.03
N VAL A 74 -11.74 -4.62 6.14
CA VAL A 74 -12.21 -3.34 5.61
C VAL A 74 -11.29 -2.91 4.47
N ASP A 75 -11.86 -2.67 3.30
CA ASP A 75 -11.09 -2.20 2.15
C ASP A 75 -10.44 -0.83 2.43
N PRO A 76 -9.18 -0.62 2.04
CA PRO A 76 -8.51 0.67 2.18
C PRO A 76 -9.17 1.74 1.31
N ASP A 77 -9.18 2.97 1.80
CA ASP A 77 -9.78 4.15 1.16
C ASP A 77 -8.74 5.26 0.87
N VAL A 78 -9.23 6.50 0.70
CA VAL A 78 -8.42 7.70 0.40
C VAL A 78 -7.50 8.11 1.53
N ASP A 79 -7.89 7.82 2.77
CA ASP A 79 -7.17 8.25 3.97
C ASP A 79 -6.15 7.20 4.43
N GLY A 80 -6.11 6.05 3.76
CA GLY A 80 -5.17 4.97 4.03
C GLY A 80 -3.74 5.24 3.54
N VAL A 81 -2.95 4.16 3.43
CA VAL A 81 -1.55 4.22 3.01
C VAL A 81 -1.44 4.42 1.50
N TRP A 82 -0.61 5.38 1.09
CA TRP A 82 -0.23 5.62 -0.30
C TRP A 82 1.24 5.24 -0.52
N PHE A 83 1.67 5.25 -1.78
CA PHE A 83 3.05 4.99 -2.16
C PHE A 83 3.50 6.06 -3.12
N ALA A 84 4.69 6.57 -2.93
CA ALA A 84 5.26 7.54 -3.84
C ALA A 84 6.78 7.41 -3.89
N PHE A 85 7.38 7.85 -5.00
CA PHE A 85 8.84 7.85 -5.17
C PHE A 85 9.46 9.10 -4.55
N PRO A 86 10.65 9.04 -3.93
CA PRO A 86 11.29 10.17 -3.24
C PRO A 86 11.47 11.46 -4.06
N SER A 87 11.32 11.41 -5.39
CA SER A 87 11.33 12.59 -6.25
C SER A 87 9.97 13.29 -6.40
N ALA A 88 8.92 12.79 -5.74
CA ALA A 88 7.52 13.19 -5.96
C ALA A 88 6.85 13.93 -4.78
N PHE A 89 7.56 14.16 -3.67
CA PHE A 89 7.08 14.89 -2.47
C PHE A 89 8.26 15.45 -1.67
#